data_AF-A0A1F6R752-F1
#
_entry.id   AF-A0A1F6R752-F1
#
_cell.length_a   1.000
_cell.length_b   1.000
_cell.length_c   1.000
_cell.angle_alpha   90.00
_cell.angle_beta   90.00
_cell.angle_gamma   90.00
#
_symmetry.space_group_name_H-M   'P 1'
#
loop_
_entity.id
_entity.type
_entity.pdbx_description
1 polymer ?
#
loop_
_entity_poly.entity_id
_entity_poly.type
_entity_poly.pdbx_seq_one_letter_code
_entity_poly.pdbx_strand_id
1 'polypeptide(L)'
;MSTYRDKINNLPENVKDFFISDKPMVKIKKSLAVFGINSSQSEKVAKEIGLMYAGDMEIKQLPDLIKKNINIGDNIAYGIAYEINKSIFNKFPDFFKNSGELLKQWEQLKSAPVLNEEAAMSKVLEQEPWIAEIIQEERKAEEVKKEEQKKQQANIVKLPLLQVIQKYPKIGEQPVTGSPIKLRGFPAPARPSIKNWLADYRENLGAGHHGVVERGNYLFHGENAKKLNSNERQKLAWILKSLEEDAPLEINISSEIIIFPRQETASSPRPATYNQQPTTYNRQQTTDNKQQTTNNLQPTISNQSAVSRKKSFFQSVFSKKEKADEIPIPKPAPQEIKKTEVPLAGVVKTEEKSKQVIPPTPAPRKIYKDIKFSRPSFNEINPIGGFEDEFENNSRSGAKINGNTVDLKN
;
A
#
# COMPACT_ATOMS: atom_id res chain seq x y z
N MET A 1 27.91 -0.31 21.32
CA MET A 1 26.99 0.63 20.63
C MET A 1 27.02 0.28 19.15
N SER A 2 25.87 0.10 18.49
CA SER A 2 25.85 -0.10 17.04
C SER A 2 26.42 1.13 16.34
N THR A 3 27.26 0.93 15.33
CA THR A 3 27.79 2.05 14.56
C THR A 3 26.67 2.71 13.76
N TYR A 4 26.83 3.98 13.38
CA TYR A 4 25.87 4.66 12.52
C TYR A 4 25.58 3.86 11.24
N ARG A 5 26.62 3.25 10.65
CA ARG A 5 26.50 2.41 9.46
C ARG A 5 25.64 1.17 9.69
N ASP A 6 25.75 0.53 10.85
CA ASP A 6 24.92 -0.64 11.20
C ASP A 6 23.44 -0.25 11.32
N LYS A 7 23.17 0.91 11.93
CA LYS A 7 21.79 1.43 12.06
C LYS A 7 21.16 1.70 10.70
N ILE A 8 21.90 2.34 9.79
CA ILE A 8 21.43 2.59 8.40
C ILE A 8 21.25 1.27 7.63
N ASN A 9 22.11 0.27 7.83
CA ASN A 9 21.97 -1.02 7.17
C ASN A 9 20.75 -1.82 7.62
N ASN A 10 20.27 -1.57 8.84
CA ASN A 10 19.10 -2.21 9.45
C ASN A 10 17.78 -1.48 9.13
N LEU A 11 17.80 -0.42 8.33
CA LEU A 11 16.58 0.25 7.88
C LEU A 11 15.76 -0.66 6.96
N PRO A 12 14.42 -0.53 6.94
CA PRO A 12 13.58 -1.17 5.92
C PRO A 12 14.08 -0.79 4.52
N GLU A 13 14.09 -1.74 3.58
CA GLU A 13 14.74 -1.56 2.27
C GLU A 13 14.24 -0.32 1.51
N ASN A 14 12.92 -0.08 1.51
CA ASN A 14 12.34 1.11 0.89
C ASN A 14 12.78 2.44 1.54
N VAL A 15 12.99 2.45 2.86
CA VAL A 15 13.48 3.61 3.63
C VAL A 15 14.97 3.81 3.35
N LYS A 16 15.74 2.72 3.35
CA LYS A 16 17.18 2.68 3.10
C LYS A 16 17.52 3.16 1.68
N ASP A 17 16.81 2.66 0.67
CA ASP A 17 16.99 3.06 -0.73
C ASP A 17 16.75 4.56 -0.92
N PHE A 18 15.68 5.08 -0.30
CA PHE A 18 15.39 6.51 -0.34
C PHE A 18 16.45 7.32 0.38
N PHE A 19 16.86 6.90 1.59
CA PHE A 19 17.87 7.58 2.38
C PHE A 19 19.24 7.64 1.70
N ILE A 20 19.66 6.54 1.07
CA ILE A 20 20.93 6.45 0.35
C ILE A 20 20.86 7.18 -1.00
N SER A 21 19.69 7.42 -1.59
CA SER A 21 19.59 8.21 -2.82
C SER A 21 19.94 9.70 -2.60
N ASP A 22 20.07 10.47 -3.68
CA ASP A 22 20.24 11.93 -3.61
C ASP A 22 18.91 12.68 -3.35
N LYS A 23 17.78 11.96 -3.35
CA LYS A 23 16.44 12.54 -3.21
C LYS A 23 16.23 13.32 -1.92
N PRO A 24 16.63 12.84 -0.72
CA PRO A 24 16.43 13.61 0.49
C PRO A 24 17.19 14.94 0.44
N MET A 25 18.40 14.96 -0.15
CA MET A 25 19.16 16.19 -0.30
C MET A 25 18.43 17.21 -1.19
N VAL A 26 17.91 16.77 -2.33
CA VAL A 26 17.11 17.62 -3.22
C VAL A 26 15.88 18.19 -2.47
N LYS A 27 15.19 17.37 -1.67
CA LYS A 27 14.03 17.84 -0.89
C LYS A 27 14.43 18.83 0.22
N ILE A 28 15.59 18.66 0.87
CA ILE A 28 16.13 19.62 1.86
C ILE A 28 16.42 20.96 1.19
N LYS A 29 17.16 20.97 0.07
CA LYS A 29 17.50 22.20 -0.67
C LYS A 29 16.26 22.94 -1.12
N LYS A 30 15.27 22.22 -1.68
CA LYS A 30 13.97 22.79 -2.03
C LYS A 30 13.28 23.42 -0.82
N SER A 31 13.24 22.71 0.32
CA SER A 31 12.60 23.19 1.55
C SER A 31 13.25 24.47 2.08
N LEU A 32 14.59 24.57 2.02
CA LEU A 32 15.31 25.78 2.38
C LEU A 32 15.01 26.95 1.42
N ALA A 33 15.02 26.68 0.10
CA ALA A 33 14.77 27.69 -0.92
C ALA A 33 13.35 28.29 -0.83
N VAL A 34 12.34 27.50 -0.46
CA VAL A 34 10.96 27.97 -0.22
C VAL A 34 10.91 29.10 0.84
N PHE A 35 11.82 29.09 1.81
CA PHE A 35 11.93 30.11 2.86
C PHE A 35 13.06 31.13 2.61
N GLY A 36 13.59 31.18 1.38
CA GLY A 36 14.65 32.13 1.01
C GLY A 36 16.02 31.81 1.59
N ILE A 37 16.23 30.60 2.13
CA ILE A 37 17.52 30.18 2.68
C ILE A 37 18.40 29.60 1.58
N ASN A 38 19.67 29.97 1.58
CA ASN A 38 20.65 29.52 0.58
C ASN A 38 20.91 28.00 0.70
N SER A 39 20.93 27.30 -0.44
CA SER A 39 21.12 25.84 -0.52
C SER A 39 22.44 25.36 0.09
N SER A 40 23.47 26.20 0.19
CA SER A 40 24.74 25.85 0.86
C SER A 40 24.57 25.46 2.33
N GLN A 41 23.48 25.89 2.99
CA GLN A 41 23.18 25.50 4.37
C GLN A 41 22.56 24.10 4.49
N SER A 42 22.23 23.44 3.37
CA SER A 42 21.56 22.13 3.38
C SER A 42 22.37 21.03 4.04
N GLU A 43 23.70 21.09 3.97
CA GLU A 43 24.58 20.07 4.57
C GLU A 43 24.42 19.98 6.09
N LYS A 44 24.26 21.15 6.74
CA LYS A 44 24.06 21.24 8.18
C LYS A 44 22.75 20.57 8.61
N VAL A 45 21.69 20.72 7.81
CA VAL A 45 20.39 20.10 8.07
C VAL A 45 20.40 18.61 7.72
N ALA A 46 21.04 18.24 6.62
CA ALA A 46 21.13 16.86 6.16
C ALA A 46 21.82 15.95 7.18
N LYS A 47 22.85 16.45 7.87
CA LYS A 47 23.51 15.71 8.94
C LYS A 47 22.54 15.32 10.06
N GLU A 48 21.72 16.26 10.53
CA GLU A 48 20.74 16.01 11.59
C GLU A 48 19.64 15.05 11.14
N ILE A 49 19.19 15.17 9.89
CA ILE A 49 18.23 14.23 9.29
C ILE A 49 18.79 12.81 9.28
N GLY A 50 20.08 12.64 8.98
CA GLY A 50 20.72 11.32 9.05
C GLY A 50 20.65 10.68 10.44
N LEU A 51 20.82 11.49 11.49
CA LEU A 51 20.67 11.02 12.88
C LEU A 51 19.22 10.58 13.17
N MET A 52 18.22 11.26 12.59
CA MET A 52 16.81 10.86 12.72
C MET A 52 16.51 9.53 12.03
N TYR A 53 17.10 9.26 10.86
CA TYR A 53 16.99 7.96 10.21
C TYR A 53 17.68 6.85 11.03
N ALA A 54 18.83 7.15 11.63
CA ALA A 54 19.50 6.21 12.52
C ALA A 54 18.75 5.96 13.85
N GLY A 55 17.69 6.73 14.15
CA GLY A 55 16.96 6.64 15.41
C GLY A 55 17.69 7.28 16.60
N ASP A 56 18.76 8.04 16.34
CA ASP A 56 19.55 8.74 17.36
C ASP A 56 18.94 10.09 17.75
N MET A 57 17.90 10.51 17.04
CA MET A 57 17.26 11.80 17.21
C MET A 57 15.78 11.71 16.83
N GLU A 58 14.94 12.40 17.59
CA GLU A 58 13.51 12.44 17.32
C GLU A 58 13.15 13.57 16.33
N ILE A 59 12.20 13.32 15.43
CA ILE A 59 11.73 14.32 14.45
C ILE A 59 11.24 15.60 15.14
N LYS A 60 10.66 15.51 16.34
CA LYS A 60 10.15 16.67 17.08
C LYS A 60 11.22 17.74 17.35
N GLN A 61 12.50 17.37 17.38
CA GLN A 61 13.63 18.26 17.64
C GLN A 61 14.13 18.99 16.38
N LEU A 62 13.60 18.65 15.19
CA LEU A 62 14.04 19.20 13.92
C LEU A 62 13.97 20.74 13.84
N PRO A 63 12.88 21.41 14.27
CA PRO A 63 12.81 22.87 14.20
C PRO A 63 13.93 23.55 15.01
N ASP A 64 14.16 23.10 16.25
CA ASP A 64 15.18 23.66 17.14
C ASP A 64 16.61 23.51 16.56
N LEU A 65 16.87 22.37 15.91
CA LEU A 65 18.16 22.10 15.26
C LEU A 65 18.36 22.95 14.01
N ILE A 66 17.33 23.12 13.19
CA ILE A 66 17.39 24.01 12.02
C ILE A 66 17.63 25.45 12.48
N LYS A 67 16.88 25.90 13.49
CA LYS A 67 17.05 27.23 14.10
C LYS A 67 18.49 27.44 14.54
N LYS A 68 19.06 26.50 15.29
CA LYS A 68 20.43 26.56 15.81
C LYS A 68 21.48 26.52 14.70
N ASN A 69 21.35 25.62 13.74
CA ASN A 69 22.40 25.37 12.73
C ASN A 69 22.43 26.44 11.62
N ILE A 70 21.29 27.06 11.31
CA ILE A 70 21.16 28.10 10.27
C ILE A 70 21.09 29.51 10.86
N ASN A 71 20.82 29.65 12.16
CA ASN A 71 20.63 30.94 12.85
C ASN A 71 19.46 31.76 12.27
N ILE A 72 18.25 31.18 12.34
CA ILE A 72 17.01 31.77 11.80
C ILE A 72 15.93 31.88 12.89
N GLY A 73 14.85 32.61 12.61
CA GLY A 73 13.71 32.74 13.53
C GLY A 73 12.87 31.45 13.64
N ASP A 74 12.16 31.30 14.77
CA ASP A 74 11.38 30.10 15.10
C ASP A 74 10.35 29.74 14.02
N ASN A 75 9.52 30.70 13.60
CA ASN A 75 8.47 30.45 12.62
C ASN A 75 9.01 29.96 11.27
N ILE A 76 10.19 30.42 10.86
CA ILE A 76 10.86 29.97 9.63
C ILE A 76 11.42 28.56 9.83
N ALA A 77 12.02 28.28 10.98
CA ALA A 77 12.53 26.95 11.32
C ALA A 77 11.40 25.90 11.34
N TYR A 78 10.24 26.22 11.92
CA TYR A 78 9.05 25.39 11.85
C TYR A 78 8.55 25.20 10.42
N GLY A 79 8.60 26.23 9.58
CA GLY A 79 8.25 26.13 8.16
C GLY A 79 9.14 25.18 7.38
N ILE A 80 10.46 25.28 7.55
CA ILE A 80 11.43 24.38 6.92
C ILE A 80 11.25 22.95 7.45
N ALA A 81 11.09 22.78 8.76
CA ALA A 81 10.85 21.49 9.37
C ALA A 81 9.56 20.84 8.85
N TYR A 82 8.49 21.62 8.68
CA TYR A 82 7.23 21.19 8.08
C TYR A 82 7.42 20.65 6.66
N GLU A 83 8.09 21.40 5.78
CA GLU A 83 8.32 20.95 4.39
C GLU A 83 9.23 19.72 4.31
N ILE A 84 10.25 19.63 5.18
CA ILE A 84 11.10 18.45 5.29
C ILE A 84 10.28 17.24 5.76
N ASN A 85 9.49 17.39 6.82
CA ASN A 85 8.65 16.29 7.31
C ASN A 85 7.63 15.83 6.27
N LYS A 86 6.98 16.75 5.59
CA LYS A 86 6.03 16.46 4.50
C LYS A 86 6.67 15.69 3.35
N SER A 87 7.88 16.07 2.95
CA SER A 87 8.54 15.55 1.75
C SER A 87 9.47 14.35 1.98
N ILE A 88 9.96 14.16 3.22
CA ILE A 88 10.93 13.13 3.59
C ILE A 88 10.31 12.11 4.57
N PHE A 89 9.91 12.55 5.77
CA PHE A 89 9.55 11.62 6.85
C PHE A 89 8.14 11.03 6.68
N ASN A 90 7.15 11.85 6.33
CA ASN A 90 5.75 11.43 6.16
C ASN A 90 5.53 10.51 4.95
N LYS A 91 6.56 10.28 4.11
CA LYS A 91 6.56 9.24 3.08
C LYS A 91 6.63 7.83 3.65
N PHE A 92 7.09 7.68 4.90
CA PHE A 92 7.26 6.40 5.57
C PHE A 92 6.54 6.42 6.94
N PRO A 93 5.19 6.52 6.95
CA PRO A 93 4.42 6.66 8.18
C PRO A 93 4.60 5.47 9.14
N ASP A 94 4.83 4.27 8.60
CA ASP A 94 5.08 3.06 9.40
C ASP A 94 6.40 3.13 10.19
N PHE A 95 7.40 3.81 9.62
CA PHE A 95 8.72 3.99 10.25
C PHE A 95 8.75 5.24 11.14
N PHE A 96 8.18 6.35 10.68
CA PHE A 96 8.11 7.61 11.40
C PHE A 96 6.69 7.89 11.92
N LYS A 97 6.27 7.13 12.94
CA LYS A 97 4.88 7.09 13.44
C LYS A 97 4.29 8.46 13.81
N ASN A 98 5.10 9.37 14.34
CA ASN A 98 4.65 10.69 14.78
C ASN A 98 4.69 11.77 13.68
N SER A 99 5.14 11.43 12.46
CA SER A 99 5.32 12.40 11.37
C SER A 99 4.03 13.14 11.02
N GLY A 100 2.91 12.43 10.90
CA GLY A 100 1.61 13.01 10.56
C GLY A 100 1.02 13.91 11.64
N GLU A 101 1.26 13.63 12.92
CA GLU A 101 0.83 14.50 14.02
C GLU A 101 1.65 15.78 14.06
N LEU A 102 2.97 15.66 13.93
CA LEU A 102 3.89 16.80 13.88
C LEU A 102 3.61 17.74 12.71
N LEU A 103 3.16 17.23 11.55
CA LEU A 103 2.72 18.08 10.45
C LEU A 103 1.59 19.02 10.87
N LYS A 104 0.57 18.51 11.56
CA LYS A 104 -0.57 19.33 12.03
C LYS A 104 -0.13 20.37 13.05
N GLN A 105 0.77 19.98 13.96
CA GLN A 105 1.30 20.90 14.98
C GLN A 105 2.14 22.02 14.36
N TRP A 106 3.08 21.68 13.47
CA TRP A 106 3.98 22.65 12.85
C TRP A 106 3.29 23.53 11.80
N GLU A 107 2.19 23.08 11.21
CA GLU A 107 1.36 23.88 10.31
C GLU A 107 0.82 25.15 10.99
N GLN A 108 0.51 25.07 12.29
CA GLN A 108 0.00 26.20 13.07
C GLN A 108 1.11 27.19 13.49
N LEU A 109 2.36 26.74 13.50
CA LEU A 109 3.51 27.52 14.02
C LEU A 109 4.38 28.11 12.90
N LYS A 110 4.27 27.58 11.67
CA LYS A 110 5.13 28.01 10.55
C LYS A 110 4.76 29.38 10.00
N SER A 111 5.77 30.10 9.52
CA SER A 111 5.54 31.26 8.66
C SER A 111 5.04 30.84 7.26
N ALA A 112 4.42 31.77 6.54
CA ALA A 112 4.14 31.57 5.12
C ALA A 112 5.44 31.39 4.31
N PRO A 113 5.43 30.56 3.25
CA PRO A 113 6.58 30.41 2.37
C PRO A 113 6.87 31.71 1.63
N VAL A 114 8.16 32.03 1.44
CA VAL A 114 8.62 33.24 0.73
C VAL A 114 8.51 33.04 -0.78
N LEU A 115 8.77 31.82 -1.25
CA LEU A 115 8.65 31.41 -2.64
C LEU A 115 7.64 30.27 -2.75
N ASN A 116 6.92 30.21 -3.87
CA ASN A 116 6.18 29.00 -4.20
C ASN A 116 7.15 27.84 -4.50
N GLU A 117 6.64 26.61 -4.50
CA GLU A 117 7.45 25.41 -4.67
C GLU A 117 8.21 25.37 -6.01
N GLU A 118 7.63 25.93 -7.07
CA GLU A 118 8.21 25.94 -8.42
C GLU A 118 9.38 26.94 -8.52
N ALA A 119 9.19 28.17 -8.04
CA ALA A 119 10.23 29.19 -7.98
C ALA A 119 11.39 28.78 -7.07
N ALA A 120 11.09 28.12 -5.95
CA ALA A 120 12.12 27.54 -5.08
C ALA A 120 12.93 26.46 -5.81
N MET A 121 12.26 25.60 -6.58
CA MET A 121 12.91 24.58 -7.39
C MET A 121 13.79 25.19 -8.48
N SER A 122 13.31 26.23 -9.18
CA SER A 122 14.08 26.94 -10.21
C SER A 122 15.37 27.52 -9.63
N LYS A 123 15.31 28.16 -8.45
CA LYS A 123 16.53 28.67 -7.77
C LYS A 123 17.50 27.57 -7.38
N VAL A 124 17.01 26.41 -6.97
CA VAL A 124 17.85 25.25 -6.66
C VAL A 124 18.51 24.73 -7.94
N LEU A 125 17.80 24.68 -9.07
CA LEU A 125 18.34 24.25 -10.36
C LEU A 125 19.39 25.23 -10.93
N GLU A 126 19.21 26.53 -10.72
CA GLU A 126 20.21 27.55 -11.08
C GLU A 126 21.54 27.34 -10.34
N GLN A 127 21.46 26.98 -9.05
CA GLN A 127 22.64 26.72 -8.23
C GLN A 127 23.26 25.35 -8.53
N GLU A 128 22.42 24.36 -8.82
CA GLU A 128 22.82 22.95 -8.94
C GLU A 128 22.12 22.24 -10.11
N PRO A 129 22.63 22.44 -11.34
CA PRO A 129 21.98 21.92 -12.55
C PRO A 129 21.80 20.40 -12.60
N TRP A 130 22.68 19.64 -11.92
CA TRP A 130 22.60 18.17 -11.84
C TRP A 130 21.29 17.67 -11.22
N ILE A 131 20.62 18.49 -10.40
CA ILE A 131 19.32 18.16 -9.80
C ILE A 131 18.23 18.01 -10.88
N ALA A 132 18.38 18.65 -12.05
CA ALA A 132 17.42 18.53 -13.15
C ALA A 132 17.28 17.08 -13.64
N GLU A 133 18.40 16.34 -13.71
CA GLU A 133 18.44 14.94 -14.12
C GLU A 133 17.61 14.07 -13.16
N ILE A 134 17.81 14.24 -11.85
CA ILE A 134 17.06 13.50 -10.82
C ILE A 134 15.56 13.78 -10.90
N ILE A 135 15.15 15.03 -11.09
CA ILE A 135 13.73 15.37 -11.23
C ILE A 135 13.14 14.73 -12.48
N GLN A 136 13.91 14.69 -13.58
CA GLN A 136 13.46 14.06 -14.82
C GLN A 136 13.32 12.55 -14.64
N GLU A 137 14.24 11.90 -13.93
CA GLU A 137 14.13 10.49 -13.56
C GLU A 137 12.91 10.22 -12.66
N GLU A 138 12.65 11.07 -11.65
CA GLU A 138 11.45 10.95 -10.81
C GLU A 138 10.17 11.06 -11.64
N ARG A 139 10.10 12.04 -12.56
CA ARG A 139 8.95 12.20 -13.46
C ARG A 139 8.74 10.99 -14.36
N LYS A 140 9.79 10.50 -15.01
CA LYS A 140 9.72 9.29 -15.85
C LYS A 140 9.26 8.07 -15.04
N ALA A 141 9.78 7.89 -13.82
CA ALA A 141 9.36 6.79 -12.96
C ALA A 141 7.89 6.91 -12.52
N GLU A 142 7.40 8.12 -12.27
CA GLU A 142 5.98 8.35 -11.98
C GLU A 142 5.08 8.12 -13.21
N GLU A 143 5.51 8.51 -14.40
CA GLU A 143 4.79 8.25 -15.65
C GLU A 143 4.67 6.75 -15.93
N VAL A 144 5.77 5.99 -15.77
CA VAL A 144 5.75 4.51 -15.89
C VAL A 144 4.77 3.90 -14.89
N LYS A 145 4.82 4.32 -13.62
CA LYS A 145 3.86 3.84 -12.60
C LYS A 145 2.41 4.19 -12.93
N LYS A 146 2.15 5.40 -13.43
CA LYS A 146 0.81 5.83 -13.85
C LYS A 146 0.32 5.02 -15.07
N GLU A 147 1.21 4.74 -16.01
CA GLU A 147 0.89 3.92 -17.18
C GLU A 147 0.61 2.47 -16.79
N GLU A 148 1.41 1.88 -15.90
CA GLU A 148 1.17 0.55 -15.33
C GLU A 148 -0.16 0.49 -14.58
N GLN A 149 -0.46 1.49 -13.74
CA GLN A 149 -1.75 1.59 -13.07
C GLN A 149 -2.91 1.73 -14.05
N LYS A 150 -2.75 2.53 -15.12
CA LYS A 150 -3.76 2.67 -16.18
C LYS A 150 -3.96 1.36 -16.93
N LYS A 151 -2.89 0.61 -17.24
CA LYS A 151 -2.97 -0.73 -17.84
C LYS A 151 -3.67 -1.72 -16.92
N GLN A 152 -3.36 -1.70 -15.62
CA GLN A 152 -4.03 -2.54 -14.62
C GLN A 152 -5.52 -2.18 -14.51
N GLN A 153 -5.88 -0.90 -14.51
CA GLN A 153 -7.27 -0.44 -14.48
C GLN A 153 -8.02 -0.74 -15.78
N ALA A 154 -7.35 -0.66 -16.95
CA ALA A 154 -7.94 -1.02 -18.23
C ALA A 154 -8.31 -2.52 -18.30
N ASN A 155 -7.64 -3.36 -17.52
CA ASN A 155 -7.97 -4.78 -17.39
C ASN A 155 -9.09 -5.06 -16.38
N ILE A 156 -9.66 -4.03 -15.75
CA ILE A 156 -10.78 -4.18 -14.81
C ILE A 156 -12.08 -3.81 -15.51
N VAL A 157 -13.00 -4.77 -15.57
CA VAL A 157 -14.36 -4.58 -16.10
C VAL A 157 -15.38 -4.73 -14.98
N LYS A 158 -16.53 -4.04 -15.09
CA LYS A 158 -17.65 -4.10 -14.13
C LYS A 158 -18.86 -4.77 -14.78
N LEU A 159 -19.20 -5.99 -14.36
CA LEU A 159 -20.33 -6.75 -14.92
C LEU A 159 -21.08 -7.55 -13.84
N PRO A 160 -22.39 -7.82 -14.01
CA PRO A 160 -23.16 -8.72 -13.14
C PRO A 160 -22.67 -10.17 -13.20
N LEU A 161 -22.75 -10.90 -12.08
CA LEU A 161 -22.18 -12.24 -11.91
C LEU A 161 -22.59 -13.23 -13.00
N LEU A 162 -23.86 -13.22 -13.43
CA LEU A 162 -24.34 -14.14 -14.46
C LEU A 162 -23.65 -13.89 -15.81
N GLN A 163 -23.51 -12.62 -16.21
CA GLN A 163 -22.81 -12.24 -17.44
C GLN A 163 -21.32 -12.60 -17.35
N VAL A 164 -20.75 -12.44 -16.17
CA VAL A 164 -19.34 -12.76 -15.88
C VAL A 164 -19.07 -14.24 -16.04
N ILE A 165 -19.85 -15.11 -15.39
CA ILE A 165 -19.66 -16.56 -15.48
C ILE A 165 -19.90 -17.06 -16.90
N GLN A 166 -20.84 -16.45 -17.63
CA GLN A 166 -21.09 -16.80 -19.03
C GLN A 166 -19.90 -16.42 -19.94
N LYS A 167 -19.34 -15.22 -19.77
CA LYS A 167 -18.25 -14.71 -20.60
C LYS A 167 -16.87 -15.27 -20.21
N TYR A 168 -16.68 -15.56 -18.92
CA TYR A 168 -15.42 -16.00 -18.33
C TYR A 168 -15.67 -17.22 -17.41
N PRO A 169 -15.82 -18.44 -17.97
CA PRO A 169 -16.25 -19.61 -17.21
C PRO A 169 -15.34 -20.00 -16.04
N LYS A 170 -14.04 -19.66 -16.08
CA LYS A 170 -13.09 -19.95 -15.00
C LYS A 170 -13.40 -19.19 -13.71
N ILE A 171 -14.08 -18.05 -13.80
CA ILE A 171 -14.53 -17.30 -12.60
C ILE A 171 -15.45 -18.16 -11.76
N GLY A 172 -16.26 -19.02 -12.37
CA GLY A 172 -17.10 -19.96 -11.62
C GLY A 172 -16.31 -20.93 -10.73
N GLU A 173 -15.04 -21.20 -11.06
CA GLU A 173 -14.14 -22.07 -10.30
C GLU A 173 -13.31 -21.32 -9.24
N GLN A 174 -13.42 -19.98 -9.18
CA GLN A 174 -12.70 -19.16 -8.21
C GLN A 174 -13.10 -19.55 -6.78
N PRO A 175 -12.14 -19.88 -5.90
CA PRO A 175 -12.45 -20.16 -4.50
C PRO A 175 -12.90 -18.88 -3.79
N VAL A 176 -14.03 -18.95 -3.09
CA VAL A 176 -14.60 -17.82 -2.33
C VAL A 176 -14.17 -17.87 -0.87
N THR A 177 -14.09 -19.09 -0.32
CA THR A 177 -13.84 -19.37 1.10
C THR A 177 -12.74 -20.45 1.23
N GLY A 178 -12.19 -20.61 2.42
CA GLY A 178 -11.13 -21.60 2.70
C GLY A 178 -11.65 -23.01 2.98
N SER A 179 -12.83 -23.13 3.60
CA SER A 179 -13.39 -24.44 3.99
C SER A 179 -14.22 -25.09 2.87
N PRO A 180 -14.13 -26.42 2.67
CA PRO A 180 -15.00 -27.17 1.74
C PRO A 180 -16.50 -27.03 2.05
N ILE A 181 -17.33 -27.16 1.02
CA ILE A 181 -18.80 -27.03 1.10
C ILE A 181 -19.43 -28.42 0.99
N LYS A 182 -20.39 -28.73 1.86
CA LYS A 182 -21.19 -29.95 1.75
C LYS A 182 -22.39 -29.70 0.84
N LEU A 183 -22.43 -30.35 -0.33
CA LEU A 183 -23.53 -30.26 -1.30
C LEU A 183 -24.45 -31.47 -1.19
N ARG A 184 -25.75 -31.30 -1.43
CA ARG A 184 -26.70 -32.42 -1.39
C ARG A 184 -26.44 -33.37 -2.55
N GLY A 185 -26.38 -34.67 -2.25
CA GLY A 185 -26.15 -35.71 -3.26
C GLY A 185 -24.68 -35.95 -3.62
N PHE A 186 -23.74 -35.19 -3.05
CA PHE A 186 -22.32 -35.48 -3.15
C PHE A 186 -21.84 -36.24 -1.91
N PRO A 187 -21.14 -37.38 -2.06
CA PRO A 187 -20.66 -38.17 -0.92
C PRO A 187 -19.50 -37.49 -0.17
N ALA A 188 -18.76 -36.61 -0.85
CA ALA A 188 -17.62 -35.88 -0.30
C ALA A 188 -17.86 -34.36 -0.37
N PRO A 189 -17.28 -33.58 0.57
CA PRO A 189 -17.31 -32.12 0.49
C PRO A 189 -16.69 -31.59 -0.81
N ALA A 190 -17.35 -30.65 -1.44
CA ALA A 190 -16.93 -30.00 -2.67
C ALA A 190 -15.99 -28.82 -2.40
N ARG A 191 -15.20 -28.45 -3.42
CA ARG A 191 -14.33 -27.27 -3.40
C ARG A 191 -15.17 -25.99 -3.19
N PRO A 192 -14.69 -25.00 -2.42
CA PRO A 192 -15.46 -23.77 -2.15
C PRO A 192 -15.47 -22.75 -3.30
N SER A 193 -15.78 -23.19 -4.52
CA SER A 193 -15.85 -22.33 -5.70
C SER A 193 -17.16 -21.53 -5.75
N ILE A 194 -17.19 -20.46 -6.56
CA ILE A 194 -18.41 -19.67 -6.80
C ILE A 194 -19.56 -20.58 -7.24
N LYS A 195 -19.34 -21.47 -8.21
CA LYS A 195 -20.40 -22.39 -8.69
C LYS A 195 -20.95 -23.27 -7.58
N ASN A 196 -20.09 -23.82 -6.72
CA ASN A 196 -20.53 -24.70 -5.64
C ASN A 196 -21.27 -23.92 -4.55
N TRP A 197 -20.86 -22.69 -4.24
CA TRP A 197 -21.62 -21.80 -3.36
C TRP A 197 -23.00 -21.44 -3.94
N LEU A 198 -23.09 -21.17 -5.25
CA LEU A 198 -24.36 -20.91 -5.92
C LEU A 198 -25.28 -22.14 -5.94
N ALA A 199 -24.71 -23.34 -6.08
CA ALA A 199 -25.44 -24.60 -5.99
C ALA A 199 -26.01 -24.82 -4.59
N ASP A 200 -25.18 -24.71 -3.55
CA ASP A 200 -25.61 -24.81 -2.15
C ASP A 200 -26.72 -23.82 -1.83
N TYR A 201 -26.55 -22.56 -2.24
CA TYR A 201 -27.53 -21.50 -2.03
C TYR A 201 -28.90 -21.83 -2.65
N ARG A 202 -28.92 -22.31 -3.90
CA ARG A 202 -30.15 -22.72 -4.60
C ARG A 202 -30.77 -23.99 -4.03
N GLU A 203 -29.97 -24.92 -3.50
CA GLU A 203 -30.49 -26.12 -2.82
C GLU A 203 -31.19 -25.80 -1.50
N ASN A 204 -30.73 -24.76 -0.79
CA ASN A 204 -31.29 -24.34 0.49
C ASN A 204 -32.53 -23.45 0.33
N LEU A 205 -32.54 -22.49 -0.61
CA LEU A 205 -33.64 -21.53 -0.79
C LEU A 205 -34.58 -21.89 -1.95
N GLY A 206 -34.20 -22.82 -2.82
CA GLY A 206 -34.93 -23.14 -4.03
C GLY A 206 -34.56 -22.24 -5.22
N ALA A 207 -35.15 -22.54 -6.37
CA ALA A 207 -35.02 -21.73 -7.56
C ALA A 207 -35.92 -20.50 -7.46
N GLY A 208 -35.38 -19.30 -7.67
CA GLY A 208 -36.15 -18.07 -7.59
C GLY A 208 -35.26 -16.88 -7.30
N HIS A 209 -35.88 -15.70 -7.29
CA HIS A 209 -35.27 -14.49 -6.78
C HIS A 209 -35.49 -14.41 -5.27
N HIS A 210 -34.42 -14.15 -4.51
CA HIS A 210 -34.44 -14.14 -3.06
C HIS A 210 -34.11 -12.76 -2.51
N GLY A 211 -34.91 -12.32 -1.54
CA GLY A 211 -34.80 -11.00 -0.93
C GLY A 211 -33.57 -10.86 -0.02
N VAL A 212 -33.31 -9.63 0.42
CA VAL A 212 -32.22 -9.30 1.36
C VAL A 212 -32.29 -10.15 2.64
N VAL A 213 -33.50 -10.38 3.16
CA VAL A 213 -33.74 -11.12 4.40
C VAL A 213 -33.39 -12.61 4.26
N GLU A 214 -33.84 -13.25 3.17
CA GLU A 214 -33.57 -14.67 2.90
C GLU A 214 -32.08 -14.91 2.69
N ARG A 215 -31.42 -14.02 1.93
CA ARG A 215 -29.96 -14.03 1.77
C ARG A 215 -29.23 -13.88 3.10
N GLY A 216 -29.67 -12.94 3.94
CA GLY A 216 -29.13 -12.75 5.27
C GLY A 216 -29.30 -14.01 6.12
N ASN A 217 -30.49 -14.60 6.11
CA ASN A 217 -30.77 -15.83 6.84
C ASN A 217 -29.84 -16.98 6.40
N TYR A 218 -29.68 -17.18 5.09
CA TYR A 218 -28.76 -18.18 4.55
C TYR A 218 -27.31 -17.93 4.99
N LEU A 219 -26.82 -16.69 4.86
CA LEU A 219 -25.43 -16.33 5.21
C LEU A 219 -25.08 -16.56 6.69
N PHE A 220 -26.06 -16.47 7.59
CA PHE A 220 -25.85 -16.59 9.03
C PHE A 220 -26.22 -17.97 9.59
N HIS A 221 -27.21 -18.65 9.01
CA HIS A 221 -27.76 -19.88 9.56
C HIS A 221 -27.60 -21.12 8.66
N GLY A 222 -27.18 -20.97 7.40
CA GLY A 222 -26.91 -22.09 6.50
C GLY A 222 -25.83 -23.03 7.03
N GLU A 223 -25.97 -24.35 6.79
CA GLU A 223 -25.06 -25.38 7.33
C GLU A 223 -23.59 -25.11 6.98
N ASN A 224 -23.34 -24.71 5.73
CA ASN A 224 -22.03 -24.31 5.22
C ASN A 224 -21.66 -22.88 5.63
N ALA A 225 -22.59 -21.94 5.48
CA ALA A 225 -22.34 -20.51 5.68
C ALA A 225 -22.06 -20.11 7.14
N LYS A 226 -22.66 -20.79 8.12
CA LYS A 226 -22.47 -20.50 9.56
C LYS A 226 -21.02 -20.67 10.03
N LYS A 227 -20.22 -21.45 9.30
CA LYS A 227 -18.79 -21.70 9.59
C LYS A 227 -17.86 -20.61 9.05
N LEU A 228 -18.38 -19.70 8.20
CA LEU A 228 -17.58 -18.68 7.55
C LEU A 228 -17.19 -17.57 8.51
N ASN A 229 -15.94 -17.12 8.39
CA ASN A 229 -15.48 -15.91 9.06
C ASN A 229 -16.11 -14.65 8.43
N SER A 230 -15.94 -13.50 9.08
CA SER A 230 -16.56 -12.23 8.64
C SER A 230 -16.16 -11.82 7.20
N ASN A 231 -14.89 -12.01 6.82
CA ASN A 231 -14.39 -11.65 5.49
C ASN A 231 -14.96 -12.57 4.40
N GLU A 232 -14.94 -13.88 4.63
CA GLU A 232 -15.51 -14.88 3.74
C GLU A 232 -17.00 -14.69 3.52
N ARG A 233 -17.74 -14.44 4.60
CA ARG A 233 -19.18 -14.18 4.55
C ARG A 233 -19.49 -12.93 3.72
N GLN A 234 -18.65 -11.91 3.80
CA GLN A 234 -18.81 -10.73 2.95
C GLN A 234 -18.56 -11.04 1.48
N LYS A 235 -17.47 -11.74 1.15
CA LYS A 235 -17.22 -12.15 -0.25
C LYS A 235 -18.42 -12.91 -0.82
N LEU A 236 -18.96 -13.86 -0.07
CA LEU A 236 -20.17 -14.60 -0.44
C LEU A 236 -21.39 -13.67 -0.57
N ALA A 237 -21.59 -12.74 0.37
CA ALA A 237 -22.67 -11.75 0.30
C ALA A 237 -22.60 -10.88 -0.96
N TRP A 238 -21.41 -10.48 -1.40
CA TRP A 238 -21.20 -9.72 -2.65
C TRP A 238 -21.59 -10.55 -3.88
N ILE A 239 -21.20 -11.83 -3.92
CA ILE A 239 -21.58 -12.77 -4.98
C ILE A 239 -23.10 -12.92 -5.04
N LEU A 240 -23.74 -13.22 -3.90
CA LEU A 240 -25.19 -13.41 -3.84
C LEU A 240 -25.96 -12.12 -4.15
N LYS A 241 -25.45 -10.96 -3.74
CA LYS A 241 -26.02 -9.67 -4.13
C LYS A 241 -25.95 -9.46 -5.64
N SER A 242 -24.82 -9.77 -6.27
CA SER A 242 -24.67 -9.67 -7.73
C SER A 242 -25.55 -10.66 -8.48
N LEU A 243 -25.73 -11.86 -7.94
CA LEU A 243 -26.63 -12.88 -8.51
C LEU A 243 -28.08 -12.40 -8.58
N GLU A 244 -28.55 -11.75 -7.51
CA GLU A 244 -29.98 -11.45 -7.31
C GLU A 244 -30.36 -10.03 -7.76
N GLU A 245 -29.46 -9.05 -7.60
CA GLU A 245 -29.73 -7.64 -7.88
C GLU A 245 -28.98 -7.11 -9.11
N ASP A 246 -28.33 -7.99 -9.88
CA ASP A 246 -27.44 -7.62 -10.99
C ASP A 246 -26.35 -6.60 -10.58
N ALA A 247 -25.97 -6.59 -9.30
CA ALA A 247 -24.97 -5.66 -8.79
C ALA A 247 -23.62 -5.90 -9.51
N PRO A 248 -22.98 -4.87 -10.08
CA PRO A 248 -21.75 -5.06 -10.86
C PRO A 248 -20.59 -5.49 -9.97
N LEU A 249 -19.84 -6.49 -10.42
CA LEU A 249 -18.60 -6.97 -9.80
C LEU A 249 -17.40 -6.49 -10.61
N GLU A 250 -16.32 -6.12 -9.92
CA GLU A 250 -15.04 -5.79 -10.55
C GLU A 250 -14.30 -7.08 -10.91
N ILE A 251 -13.95 -7.24 -12.18
CA ILE A 251 -13.29 -8.44 -12.72
C ILE A 251 -11.98 -8.04 -13.34
N ASN A 252 -10.90 -8.71 -12.94
CA ASN A 252 -9.65 -8.66 -13.69
C ASN A 252 -9.77 -9.60 -14.89
N ILE A 253 -9.83 -9.05 -16.11
CA ILE A 253 -9.98 -9.83 -17.34
C ILE A 253 -8.77 -10.74 -17.57
N SER A 254 -7.56 -10.26 -17.30
CA SER A 254 -6.32 -10.98 -17.58
C SER A 254 -6.17 -12.24 -16.72
N SER A 255 -6.56 -12.16 -15.45
CA SER A 255 -6.50 -13.30 -14.53
C SER A 255 -7.82 -14.05 -14.41
N GLU A 256 -8.90 -13.59 -15.03
CA GLU A 256 -10.26 -14.15 -14.92
C GLU A 256 -10.67 -14.38 -13.45
N ILE A 257 -10.55 -13.35 -12.60
CA ILE A 257 -10.99 -13.38 -11.19
C ILE A 257 -11.82 -12.16 -10.83
N ILE A 258 -12.78 -12.35 -9.94
CA ILE A 258 -13.49 -11.27 -9.25
C ILE A 258 -12.56 -10.66 -8.20
N ILE A 259 -12.43 -9.33 -8.25
CA ILE A 259 -11.73 -8.51 -7.26
C ILE A 259 -12.77 -8.13 -6.19
N PHE A 260 -12.61 -8.68 -5.00
CA PHE A 260 -13.42 -8.27 -3.85
C PHE A 260 -12.84 -6.99 -3.24
N PRO A 261 -13.68 -6.01 -2.84
CA PRO A 261 -13.19 -4.82 -2.16
C PRO A 261 -12.46 -5.25 -0.89
N ARG A 262 -11.22 -4.76 -0.71
CA ARG A 262 -10.50 -4.95 0.55
C ARG A 262 -11.32 -4.28 1.63
N GLN A 263 -11.67 -5.03 2.67
CA GLN A 263 -12.13 -4.41 3.89
C GLN A 263 -10.95 -3.60 4.42
N GLU A 264 -10.97 -2.29 4.21
CA GLU A 264 -10.23 -1.41 5.09
C GLU A 264 -10.72 -1.74 6.50
N THR A 265 -9.87 -2.36 7.30
CA THR A 265 -10.08 -2.48 8.74
C THR A 265 -10.37 -1.06 9.21
N ALA A 266 -11.62 -0.79 9.53
CA ALA A 266 -12.11 0.56 9.77
C ALA A 266 -11.36 1.16 10.97
N SER A 267 -10.28 1.88 10.70
CA SER A 267 -9.81 3.00 11.51
C SER A 267 -10.41 4.33 11.01
N SER A 268 -11.22 4.30 9.95
CA SER A 268 -11.98 5.46 9.48
C SER A 268 -13.38 5.45 10.09
N PRO A 269 -13.80 6.54 10.79
CA PRO A 269 -15.10 6.60 11.45
C PRO A 269 -16.21 6.59 10.40
N ARG A 270 -17.00 5.52 10.36
CA ARG A 270 -18.24 5.51 9.58
C ARG A 270 -19.18 6.60 10.14
N PRO A 271 -19.89 7.36 9.28
CA PRO A 271 -21.01 8.16 9.75
C PRO A 271 -22.04 7.22 10.36
N ALA A 272 -22.31 7.40 11.65
CA ALA A 272 -23.34 6.67 12.36
C ALA A 272 -24.71 7.08 11.79
N THR A 273 -25.27 6.26 10.90
CA THR A 273 -26.69 6.33 10.61
C THR A 273 -27.42 5.78 11.83
N TYR A 274 -27.81 6.66 12.75
CA TYR A 274 -28.65 6.35 13.90
C TYR A 274 -30.05 5.93 13.41
N ASN A 275 -30.25 4.62 13.22
CA ASN A 275 -31.58 4.04 13.34
C ASN A 275 -31.78 3.71 14.82
N GLN A 276 -32.47 4.58 15.55
CA GLN A 276 -32.91 4.30 16.91
C GLN A 276 -34.04 3.26 16.85
N GLN A 277 -33.75 2.02 17.25
CA GLN A 277 -34.75 1.13 17.83
C GLN A 277 -34.55 1.09 19.34
N PRO A 278 -35.62 1.11 20.15
CA PRO A 278 -35.50 0.99 21.60
C PRO A 278 -35.18 -0.47 21.98
N THR A 279 -33.99 -0.71 22.50
CA THR A 279 -33.65 -1.96 23.19
C THR A 279 -33.72 -1.77 24.70
N THR A 280 -34.57 -2.59 25.32
CA THR A 280 -34.67 -2.82 26.75
C THR A 280 -33.34 -3.40 27.27
N TYR A 281 -32.77 -2.74 28.28
CA TYR A 281 -31.54 -3.18 28.94
C TYR A 281 -31.78 -4.49 29.70
N ASN A 282 -31.02 -5.53 29.36
CA ASN A 282 -30.74 -6.64 30.27
C ASN A 282 -29.22 -6.84 30.33
N ARG A 283 -28.65 -6.58 31.51
CA ARG A 283 -27.21 -6.50 31.76
C ARG A 283 -26.73 -7.87 32.24
N GLN A 284 -25.96 -8.58 31.43
CA GLN A 284 -25.10 -9.67 31.90
C GLN A 284 -23.64 -9.37 31.56
N GLN A 285 -22.79 -9.61 32.56
CA GLN A 285 -21.36 -9.38 32.57
C GLN A 285 -20.65 -10.49 31.78
N THR A 286 -19.67 -10.15 30.96
CA THR A 286 -18.66 -11.10 30.48
C THR A 286 -17.28 -10.49 30.56
N THR A 287 -16.36 -11.37 30.94
CA THR A 287 -14.96 -11.18 31.33
C THR A 287 -14.02 -11.05 30.13
N ASP A 288 -13.01 -10.18 30.28
CA ASP A 288 -11.89 -9.97 29.37
C ASP A 288 -11.04 -11.24 29.16
N ASN A 289 -10.64 -11.51 27.91
CA ASN A 289 -9.57 -12.45 27.60
C ASN A 289 -8.71 -11.90 26.45
N LYS A 290 -7.45 -11.56 26.75
CA LYS A 290 -6.45 -11.07 25.79
C LYS A 290 -5.75 -12.25 25.12
N GLN A 291 -5.77 -12.31 23.79
CA GLN A 291 -4.90 -13.20 23.01
C GLN A 291 -3.84 -12.40 22.27
N GLN A 292 -2.59 -12.87 22.37
CA GLN A 292 -1.41 -12.38 21.69
C GLN A 292 -1.36 -12.95 20.27
N THR A 293 -1.06 -12.12 19.27
CA THR A 293 -0.74 -12.54 17.90
C THR A 293 0.76 -12.41 17.64
N THR A 294 1.39 -13.50 17.23
CA THR A 294 2.77 -13.60 16.77
C THR A 294 2.84 -13.38 15.25
N ASN A 295 3.81 -12.57 14.80
CA ASN A 295 4.07 -12.29 13.38
C ASN A 295 5.15 -13.23 12.84
N ASN A 296 4.89 -13.86 11.68
CA ASN A 296 5.87 -14.64 10.91
C ASN A 296 6.16 -13.93 9.58
N LEU A 297 7.43 -13.61 9.31
CA LEU A 297 7.92 -13.00 8.08
C LEU A 297 8.68 -14.03 7.24
N GLN A 298 8.35 -14.16 5.96
CA GLN A 298 9.15 -14.86 4.95
C GLN A 298 10.05 -13.89 4.17
N PRO A 299 11.27 -14.29 3.75
CA PRO A 299 12.14 -13.45 2.95
C PRO A 299 11.80 -13.55 1.45
N THR A 300 11.82 -12.41 0.76
CA THR A 300 11.82 -12.33 -0.71
C THR A 300 13.22 -11.94 -1.16
N ILE A 301 13.80 -12.74 -2.06
CA ILE A 301 15.13 -12.51 -2.67
C ILE A 301 14.94 -11.58 -3.87
N SER A 302 15.66 -10.45 -3.90
CA SER A 302 15.68 -9.50 -5.01
C SER A 302 17.09 -9.43 -5.62
N ASN A 303 17.17 -9.61 -6.93
CA ASN A 303 18.41 -9.57 -7.72
C ASN A 303 18.78 -8.11 -8.03
N GLN A 304 19.94 -7.64 -7.55
CA GLN A 304 20.49 -6.33 -7.88
C GLN A 304 21.40 -6.42 -9.11
N SER A 305 21.03 -5.75 -10.19
CA SER A 305 21.89 -5.46 -11.34
C SER A 305 22.77 -4.24 -11.06
N ALA A 306 24.05 -4.34 -11.43
CA ALA A 306 25.06 -3.32 -11.20
C ALA A 306 24.91 -2.15 -12.19
N VAL A 307 24.44 -1.01 -11.69
CA VAL A 307 24.60 0.29 -12.34
C VAL A 307 25.69 1.05 -11.58
N SER A 308 26.66 1.62 -12.31
CA SER A 308 27.78 2.41 -11.77
C SER A 308 27.31 3.48 -10.78
N ARG A 309 27.45 3.19 -9.48
CA ARG A 309 27.05 4.08 -8.39
C ARG A 309 28.05 5.23 -8.26
N LYS A 310 27.65 6.42 -8.70
CA LYS A 310 28.18 7.67 -8.11
C LYS A 310 27.95 7.57 -6.59
N LYS A 311 28.98 7.84 -5.78
CA LYS A 311 28.85 7.81 -4.32
C LYS A 311 27.79 8.83 -3.92
N SER A 312 26.72 8.37 -3.29
CA SER A 312 25.66 9.21 -2.75
C SER A 312 26.22 10.26 -1.80
N PHE A 313 25.62 11.46 -1.82
CA PHE A 313 26.02 12.55 -0.94
C PHE A 313 25.99 12.17 0.55
N PHE A 314 24.97 11.43 1.01
CA PHE A 314 24.92 11.02 2.42
C PHE A 314 26.08 10.09 2.77
N GLN A 315 26.48 9.23 1.84
CA GLN A 315 27.64 8.37 2.06
C GLN A 315 28.95 9.18 2.16
N SER A 316 29.08 10.28 1.41
CA SER A 316 30.28 11.14 1.46
C SER A 316 30.34 11.97 2.75
N VAL A 317 29.21 12.53 3.20
CA VAL A 317 29.15 13.34 4.43
C VAL A 317 29.49 12.53 5.67
N PHE A 318 29.02 11.29 5.76
CA PHE A 318 29.28 10.45 6.94
C PHE A 318 30.63 9.72 6.89
N SER A 319 31.30 9.69 5.73
CA SER A 319 32.60 9.02 5.57
C SER A 319 33.79 9.93 5.87
N LYS A 320 33.60 11.25 6.04
CA LYS A 320 34.69 12.24 6.10
C LYS A 320 35.29 12.52 7.48
N LYS A 321 35.12 11.62 8.45
CA LYS A 321 35.62 11.83 9.82
C LYS A 321 36.80 10.91 10.15
N GLU A 322 37.97 11.24 9.61
CA GLU A 322 39.29 10.91 10.18
C GLU A 322 40.38 11.62 9.35
N LYS A 323 41.19 12.46 10.02
CA LYS A 323 42.26 13.37 9.53
C LYS A 323 41.85 14.83 9.38
N ALA A 324 42.17 15.59 10.43
CA ALA A 324 42.25 17.04 10.41
C ALA A 324 43.74 17.43 10.42
N ASP A 325 44.19 18.07 9.34
CA ASP A 325 45.36 18.96 9.33
C ASP A 325 44.89 20.30 8.75
N GLU A 326 45.34 21.38 9.39
CA GLU A 326 44.94 22.77 9.16
C GLU A 326 45.42 23.30 7.79
N ILE A 327 44.53 24.02 7.08
CA ILE A 327 44.92 24.91 5.98
C ILE A 327 44.23 26.27 6.18
N PRO A 328 44.95 27.40 6.09
CA PRO A 328 44.41 28.73 6.33
C PRO A 328 43.61 29.29 5.14
N ILE A 329 42.55 30.02 5.46
CA ILE A 329 41.59 30.64 4.53
C ILE A 329 42.09 32.03 4.10
N PRO A 330 42.15 32.37 2.80
CA PRO A 330 42.33 33.74 2.34
C PRO A 330 40.98 34.48 2.22
N LYS A 331 40.95 35.73 2.67
CA LYS A 331 39.81 36.68 2.56
C LYS A 331 39.62 37.16 1.12
N PRO A 332 38.38 37.24 0.58
CA PRO A 332 38.10 37.97 -0.65
C PRO A 332 37.60 39.41 -0.38
N ALA A 333 37.99 40.33 -1.26
CA ALA A 333 37.57 41.73 -1.31
C ALA A 333 36.20 41.91 -2.01
N PRO A 334 35.48 43.04 -1.80
CA PRO A 334 34.10 43.23 -2.26
C PRO A 334 34.02 43.70 -3.73
N GLN A 335 33.05 43.17 -4.49
CA GLN A 335 32.66 43.69 -5.80
C GLN A 335 31.28 44.36 -5.75
N GLU A 336 31.18 45.53 -6.37
CA GLU A 336 29.97 46.36 -6.54
C GLU A 336 28.97 45.72 -7.51
N ILE A 337 27.67 45.78 -7.17
CA ILE A 337 26.56 45.34 -8.01
C ILE A 337 25.86 46.56 -8.59
N LYS A 338 25.85 46.69 -9.93
CA LYS A 338 24.99 47.62 -10.68
C LYS A 338 23.63 46.96 -10.94
N LYS A 339 22.56 47.68 -10.56
CA LYS A 339 21.16 47.35 -10.85
C LYS A 339 20.79 47.78 -12.26
N THR A 340 20.09 46.92 -12.99
CA THR A 340 19.39 47.28 -14.23
C THR A 340 17.95 46.79 -14.13
N GLU A 341 17.00 47.74 -14.16
CA GLU A 341 15.56 47.51 -14.25
C GLU A 341 15.15 47.33 -15.72
N VAL A 342 14.17 46.45 -15.97
CA VAL A 342 13.43 46.39 -17.25
C VAL A 342 11.93 46.14 -16.94
N PRO A 343 11.00 46.78 -17.66
CA PRO A 343 9.62 46.94 -17.22
C PRO A 343 8.62 45.88 -17.73
N LEU A 344 7.47 45.90 -17.06
CA LEU A 344 6.29 45.05 -17.16
C LEU A 344 5.27 45.60 -18.18
N ALA A 345 4.73 44.78 -19.09
CA ALA A 345 3.49 45.10 -19.84
C ALA A 345 2.82 43.88 -20.50
N GLY A 346 1.47 43.86 -20.46
CA GLY A 346 0.58 43.15 -21.41
C GLY A 346 -0.14 41.90 -20.83
N VAL A 347 -1.41 41.88 -20.38
CA VAL A 347 -2.73 42.26 -20.96
C VAL A 347 -3.39 41.15 -21.83
N VAL A 348 -4.46 40.56 -21.26
CA VAL A 348 -5.74 40.11 -21.89
C VAL A 348 -5.80 38.81 -22.72
N LYS A 349 -6.65 37.85 -22.31
CA LYS A 349 -7.98 37.58 -22.93
C LYS A 349 -8.74 36.44 -22.22
N THR A 350 -10.01 36.73 -21.93
CA THR A 350 -11.03 35.80 -21.44
C THR A 350 -11.79 35.26 -22.64
N GLU A 351 -11.95 33.94 -22.76
CA GLU A 351 -12.86 33.31 -23.72
C GLU A 351 -13.87 32.40 -23.01
N GLU A 352 -15.09 32.47 -23.52
CA GLU A 352 -16.35 31.98 -22.99
C GLU A 352 -16.96 30.98 -24.00
N LYS A 353 -17.81 30.07 -23.49
CA LYS A 353 -18.74 29.13 -24.20
C LYS A 353 -18.10 27.80 -24.64
N SER A 354 -18.76 26.64 -24.55
CA SER A 354 -20.19 26.35 -24.75
C SER A 354 -20.63 25.07 -24.02
N LYS A 355 -21.93 24.98 -23.68
CA LYS A 355 -22.58 23.78 -23.13
C LYS A 355 -23.19 22.96 -24.27
N GLN A 356 -22.85 21.67 -24.36
CA GLN A 356 -23.53 20.69 -25.22
C GLN A 356 -24.60 19.92 -24.43
N VAL A 357 -25.74 19.72 -25.08
CA VAL A 357 -26.94 19.02 -24.62
C VAL A 357 -26.83 17.54 -25.01
N ILE A 358 -27.08 16.63 -24.07
CA ILE A 358 -27.06 15.17 -24.28
C ILE A 358 -28.51 14.65 -24.35
N PRO A 359 -28.88 13.81 -25.33
CA PRO A 359 -30.22 13.20 -25.42
C PRO A 359 -30.40 12.01 -24.44
N PRO A 360 -31.64 11.67 -24.06
CA PRO A 360 -31.91 10.65 -23.05
C PRO A 360 -31.78 9.22 -23.58
N THR A 361 -31.11 8.38 -22.79
CA THR A 361 -30.91 6.94 -23.02
C THR A 361 -32.21 6.15 -22.82
N PRO A 362 -32.55 5.17 -23.70
CA PRO A 362 -33.72 4.31 -23.52
C PRO A 362 -33.48 3.21 -22.47
N ALA A 363 -34.55 2.88 -21.73
CA ALA A 363 -34.55 1.90 -20.65
C ALA A 363 -34.32 0.44 -21.13
N PRO A 364 -33.60 -0.40 -20.36
CA PRO A 364 -33.35 -1.79 -20.73
C PRO A 364 -34.58 -2.69 -20.49
N ARG A 365 -34.98 -3.44 -21.53
CA ARG A 365 -35.98 -4.50 -21.43
C ARG A 365 -35.38 -5.74 -20.77
N LYS A 366 -36.02 -6.24 -19.71
CA LYS A 366 -35.68 -7.49 -19.03
C LYS A 366 -36.08 -8.70 -19.89
N ILE A 367 -35.11 -9.50 -20.31
CA ILE A 367 -35.31 -10.83 -20.90
C ILE A 367 -34.53 -11.83 -20.05
N TYR A 368 -35.22 -12.59 -19.21
CA TYR A 368 -34.67 -13.79 -18.58
C TYR A 368 -35.74 -14.87 -18.53
N LYS A 369 -35.72 -15.75 -19.53
CA LYS A 369 -36.25 -17.11 -19.44
C LYS A 369 -35.21 -18.05 -20.04
N ASP A 370 -34.93 -19.11 -19.31
CA ASP A 370 -34.21 -20.32 -19.74
C ASP A 370 -32.67 -20.28 -19.81
N ILE A 371 -32.01 -20.26 -18.63
CA ILE A 371 -30.65 -20.82 -18.48
C ILE A 371 -30.79 -22.19 -17.84
N LYS A 372 -30.76 -23.25 -18.65
CA LYS A 372 -30.66 -24.64 -18.17
C LYS A 372 -29.21 -24.93 -17.81
N PHE A 373 -28.93 -25.09 -16.52
CA PHE A 373 -27.64 -25.64 -16.07
C PHE A 373 -27.65 -27.13 -16.35
N SER A 374 -26.85 -27.57 -17.33
CA SER A 374 -26.62 -28.99 -17.58
C SER A 374 -26.04 -29.63 -16.31
N ARG A 375 -26.76 -30.61 -15.76
CA ARG A 375 -26.21 -31.50 -14.74
C ARG A 375 -24.99 -32.20 -15.34
N PRO A 376 -23.85 -32.29 -14.64
CA PRO A 376 -22.73 -33.08 -15.11
C PRO A 376 -23.20 -34.53 -15.26
N SER A 377 -23.04 -35.07 -16.47
CA SER A 377 -23.36 -36.46 -16.81
C SER A 377 -22.47 -37.37 -15.98
N PHE A 378 -23.07 -38.10 -15.06
CA PHE A 378 -22.47 -39.23 -14.37
C PHE A 378 -22.49 -40.41 -15.35
N ASN A 379 -21.44 -40.59 -16.14
CA ASN A 379 -21.07 -41.86 -16.78
C ASN A 379 -19.76 -41.68 -17.55
N GLU A 380 -18.66 -42.09 -16.91
CA GLU A 380 -17.47 -42.70 -17.52
C GLU A 380 -16.43 -42.89 -16.39
N ILE A 381 -16.69 -43.89 -15.53
CA ILE A 381 -15.63 -44.51 -14.73
C ILE A 381 -15.11 -45.65 -15.60
N ASN A 382 -14.02 -45.39 -16.34
CA ASN A 382 -13.24 -46.46 -16.94
C ASN A 382 -12.56 -47.25 -15.81
N PRO A 383 -12.71 -48.58 -15.75
CA PRO A 383 -11.96 -49.40 -14.80
C PRO A 383 -10.49 -49.39 -15.22
N ILE A 384 -9.63 -48.84 -14.38
CA ILE A 384 -8.18 -48.93 -14.53
C ILE A 384 -7.80 -50.39 -14.32
N GLY A 385 -7.28 -51.00 -15.39
CA GLY A 385 -6.81 -52.37 -15.44
C GLY A 385 -5.69 -52.65 -14.45
N GLY A 386 -5.64 -53.92 -14.06
CA GLY A 386 -4.71 -54.47 -13.07
C GLY A 386 -3.24 -54.27 -13.40
N PHE A 387 -2.49 -54.12 -12.32
CA PHE A 387 -1.05 -54.33 -12.27
C PHE A 387 -0.83 -55.31 -11.11
N GLU A 388 -0.72 -56.59 -11.46
CA GLU A 388 -0.12 -57.62 -10.61
C GLU A 388 1.41 -57.52 -10.72
N ASP A 389 2.04 -57.88 -9.60
CA ASP A 389 3.43 -58.31 -9.42
C ASP A 389 4.58 -57.35 -9.72
N GLU A 390 5.21 -56.86 -8.64
CA GLU A 390 6.61 -57.15 -8.32
C GLU A 390 6.97 -56.53 -6.95
N PHE A 391 6.92 -57.35 -5.90
CA PHE A 391 7.53 -57.06 -4.61
C PHE A 391 8.89 -57.78 -4.54
N GLU A 392 9.97 -57.08 -4.85
CA GLU A 392 11.31 -57.47 -4.40
C GLU A 392 11.91 -56.41 -3.47
N ASN A 393 12.01 -56.82 -2.20
CA ASN A 393 13.15 -56.65 -1.30
C ASN A 393 14.10 -55.48 -1.56
N ASN A 394 14.02 -54.44 -0.71
CA ASN A 394 15.26 -53.81 -0.28
C ASN A 394 15.26 -53.42 1.20
N SER A 395 16.15 -54.09 1.90
CA SER A 395 16.42 -54.07 3.33
C SER A 395 16.90 -52.69 3.80
N ARG A 396 16.32 -52.20 4.89
CA ARG A 396 16.80 -51.04 5.64
C ARG A 396 16.76 -51.37 7.12
N SER A 397 17.92 -51.61 7.74
CA SER A 397 18.30 -50.98 9.02
C SER A 397 19.69 -51.44 9.46
N GLY A 398 20.56 -50.47 9.70
CA GLY A 398 21.94 -50.70 10.12
C GLY A 398 22.61 -49.36 10.39
N ALA A 399 22.17 -48.66 11.44
CA ALA A 399 22.91 -47.52 11.98
C ALA A 399 22.76 -47.53 13.51
N LYS A 400 23.82 -48.04 14.16
CA LYS A 400 24.04 -47.97 15.60
C LYS A 400 24.30 -46.51 15.99
N ILE A 401 23.55 -45.99 16.94
CA ILE A 401 23.84 -44.72 17.60
C ILE A 401 24.37 -45.06 18.99
N ASN A 402 25.62 -44.67 19.25
CA ASN A 402 26.32 -44.87 20.50
C ASN A 402 25.66 -44.05 21.63
N GLY A 403 25.45 -44.69 22.77
CA GLY A 403 25.01 -44.05 24.00
C GLY A 403 26.16 -43.30 24.67
N ASN A 404 25.87 -42.08 25.14
CA ASN A 404 26.65 -41.39 26.14
C ASN A 404 25.87 -41.45 27.46
N THR A 405 26.39 -42.24 28.39
CA THR A 405 26.04 -42.24 29.81
C THR A 405 26.70 -41.03 30.45
N VAL A 406 25.93 -40.16 31.10
CA VAL A 406 26.45 -39.12 32.00
C VAL A 406 26.12 -39.54 33.42
N ASP A 407 27.18 -39.70 34.20
CA ASP A 407 27.18 -40.00 35.62
C ASP A 407 26.43 -38.95 36.45
N LEU A 408 25.60 -39.44 37.36
CA LEU A 408 25.09 -38.71 38.51
C LEU A 408 25.45 -39.52 39.75
N LYS A 409 26.44 -39.05 40.51
CA LYS A 409 26.56 -39.24 41.97
C LYS A 409 27.66 -38.34 42.54
N ASN A 410 27.21 -37.50 43.49
CA ASN A 410 27.90 -36.85 44.62
C ASN A 410 29.08 -35.91 44.35
#